data_AF-A0A534K218-F1
#
_entry.id   AF-A0A534K218-F1
#
_cell.length_a   1.000
_cell.length_b   1.000
_cell.length_c   1.000
_cell.angle_alpha   90.00
_cell.angle_beta   90.00
_cell.angle_gamma   90.00
#
_symmetry.space_group_name_H-M   'P 1'
#
loop_
_entity.id
_entity.type
_entity.pdbx_description
1 polymer ?
#
loop_
_entity_poly.entity_id
_entity_poly.type
_entity_poly.pdbx_seq_one_letter_code
_entity_poly.pdbx_strand_id
1 'polypeptide(L)' 'VNLGFYHGAEIRDTAGLLEGTGKGMRHVKVAKGAAIPRRALATLVQKAAALDGRSAVPH' A
#
# COMPACT_ATOMS: atom_id res chain seq x y z
N VAL A 1 0.97 2.04 -14.15
CA VAL A 1 -0.30 1.84 -13.41
C VAL A 1 -0.10 2.29 -11.97
N ASN A 2 -1.15 2.76 -11.30
CA ASN A 2 -1.04 3.23 -9.91
C ASN A 2 -1.86 2.29 -9.02
N LEU A 3 -1.24 1.79 -7.94
CA LEU A 3 -1.92 0.97 -6.95
C LEU A 3 -2.22 1.84 -5.73
N GLY A 4 -3.49 2.23 -5.55
CA GLY A 4 -3.92 3.10 -4.47
C GLY A 4 -4.31 2.34 -3.21
N PHE A 5 -3.96 2.91 -2.05
CA PHE A 5 -4.29 2.43 -0.71
C PHE A 5 -5.08 3.51 0.03
N TYR A 6 -6.37 3.24 0.32
CA TYR A 6 -7.28 4.22 0.91
C TYR A 6 -6.87 4.64 2.34
N HIS A 7 -6.41 3.69 3.15
CA HIS A 7 -5.81 3.90 4.47
C HIS A 7 -4.26 3.91 4.42
N GLY A 8 -3.71 4.25 3.25
CA GLY A 8 -2.27 4.18 3.00
C GLY A 8 -1.42 5.07 3.92
N ALA A 9 -2.00 6.13 4.50
CA ALA A 9 -1.33 7.02 5.45
C ALA A 9 -0.87 6.31 6.74
N GLU A 10 -1.58 5.26 7.14
CA GLU A 10 -1.28 4.46 8.34
C GLU A 10 -0.27 3.33 8.07
N ILE A 11 -0.05 3.00 6.80
CA ILE A 11 0.90 1.97 6.40
C ILE A 11 2.33 2.51 6.55
N ARG A 12 3.11 1.88 7.44
CA ARG A 12 4.56 2.09 7.49
C ARG A 12 5.22 1.50 6.25
N ASP A 13 5.68 2.37 5.37
CA ASP A 13 6.48 2.03 4.20
C ASP A 13 7.98 2.12 4.50
N THR A 14 8.60 0.98 4.70
CA THR A 14 10.04 0.87 4.93
C THR A 14 10.86 0.81 3.65
N ALA A 15 10.20 0.62 2.49
CA ALA A 15 10.86 0.48 1.20
C ALA A 15 10.83 1.78 0.38
N GLY A 16 10.10 2.81 0.83
CA GLY A 16 9.98 4.09 0.12
C GLY A 16 9.18 3.97 -1.18
N LEU A 17 8.29 2.98 -1.30
CA LEU A 17 7.46 2.76 -2.48
C LEU A 17 6.15 3.56 -2.46
N LEU A 18 5.69 3.99 -1.29
CA LEU A 18 4.45 4.75 -1.18
C LEU A 18 4.70 6.21 -1.51
N GLU A 19 4.00 6.69 -2.52
CA GLU A 19 3.93 8.08 -2.94
C GLU A 19 2.57 8.69 -2.58
N GLY A 20 2.55 10.02 -2.50
CA GLY A 20 1.35 10.80 -2.17
C GLY A 20 1.40 11.42 -0.78
N THR A 21 1.07 12.70 -0.71
CA THR A 21 0.99 13.53 0.52
C THR A 21 -0.47 13.72 0.99
N GLY A 22 -1.41 12.97 0.43
CA GLY A 22 -2.82 13.08 0.75
C GLY A 22 -3.13 12.70 2.20
N LYS A 23 -4.17 13.32 2.78
CA LYS A 23 -4.56 13.23 4.19
C LYS A 23 -4.94 11.82 4.70
N GLY A 24 -4.92 10.80 3.84
CA GLY A 24 -5.30 9.42 4.16
C GLY A 24 -4.86 8.40 3.12
N MET A 25 -4.82 8.81 1.84
CA MET A 25 -4.50 7.92 0.72
C MET A 25 -3.02 7.98 0.32
N ARG A 26 -2.38 6.82 0.16
CA ARG A 26 -1.06 6.67 -0.49
C ARG A 26 -1.17 5.75 -1.70
N HIS A 27 -0.26 5.85 -2.65
CA HIS A 27 -0.24 4.98 -3.83
C HIS A 27 1.18 4.55 -4.21
N VAL A 28 1.31 3.39 -4.85
CA VAL A 28 2.57 2.95 -5.47
C VAL A 28 2.47 3.15 -6.97
N LYS A 29 3.44 3.86 -7.58
CA LYS A 29 3.62 3.82 -9.03
C LYS A 29 4.27 2.52 -9.45
N VAL A 30 3.55 1.77 -10.28
CA VAL A 30 4.04 0.56 -10.92
C VAL A 30 4.32 0.92 -12.39
N ALA A 31 5.59 1.11 -12.71
CA ALA A 31 6.04 1.33 -14.08
C ALA A 31 6.32 0.00 -14.79
N LYS A 32 5.94 -0.08 -16.08
CA LYS A 32 6.22 -1.27 -16.90
C LYS A 32 7.73 -1.37 -17.10
N GLY A 33 8.34 -2.49 -16.74
CA GLY A 33 9.79 -2.71 -16.83
C GLY A 33 10.61 -2.25 -15.62
N ALA A 34 9.99 -1.61 -14.62
CA ALA A 34 10.68 -1.30 -13.38
C ALA A 34 10.77 -2.55 -12.49
N ALA A 35 11.93 -2.78 -11.88
CA ALA A 35 12.13 -3.82 -10.90
C ALA A 35 11.43 -3.43 -9.59
N ILE A 36 10.18 -3.86 -9.44
CA ILE A 36 9.44 -3.62 -8.19
C ILE A 36 9.79 -4.72 -7.20
N PRO A 37 10.25 -4.38 -5.99
CA PRO A 37 10.58 -5.37 -4.98
C PRO A 37 9.31 -6.10 -4.52
N ARG A 38 9.07 -7.29 -5.08
CA ARG A 38 7.86 -8.11 -4.83
C ARG A 38 7.60 -8.34 -3.34
N ARG A 39 8.64 -8.55 -2.53
CA ARG A 39 8.52 -8.73 -1.07
C ARG A 39 7.99 -7.48 -0.38
N ALA A 40 8.52 -6.31 -0.74
CA ALA A 40 8.06 -5.04 -0.17
C ALA A 40 6.62 -4.73 -0.60
N LEU A 41 6.29 -4.94 -1.87
CA LEU A 41 4.92 -4.76 -2.37
C LEU A 41 3.93 -5.71 -1.68
N ALA A 42 4.29 -6.99 -1.50
CA ALA A 42 3.45 -7.95 -0.79
C ALA A 42 3.22 -7.54 0.67
N THR A 43 4.25 -7.04 1.37
CA THR A 43 4.11 -6.50 2.73
C THR A 43 3.18 -5.30 2.78
N LEU A 44 3.23 -4.40 1.80
CA LEU A 44 2.33 -3.25 1.72
C LEU A 44 0.87 -3.70 1.54
N VAL A 45 0.62 -4.67 0.66
CA VAL A 45 -0.72 -5.24 0.44
C VAL A 45 -1.25 -5.94 1.70
N GLN A 46 -0.41 -6.70 2.41
CA GLN A 46 -0.80 -7.35 3.66
C GLN A 46 -1.15 -6.34 4.77
N LYS A 47 -0.33 -5.27 4.90
CA LYS A 47 -0.61 -4.20 5.88
C LYS A 47 -1.90 -3.44 5.53
N ALA A 48 -2.12 -3.15 4.26
CA ALA A 48 -3.36 -2.54 3.79
C ALA A 48 -4.56 -3.43 4.10
N ALA A 49 -4.49 -4.72 3.74
CA ALA A 49 -5.56 -5.68 4.00
C ALA A 49 -5.85 -5.85 5.50
N ALA A 50 -4.83 -5.77 6.37
CA ALA A 50 -5.03 -5.80 7.82
C ALA A 50 -5.67 -4.52 8.38
N LEU A 51 -5.40 -3.36 7.78
CA LEU A 51 -6.04 -2.09 8.14
C LEU A 51 -7.50 -2.07 7.67
N ASP A 52 -7.76 -2.48 6.42
CA ASP A 52 -9.11 -2.58 5.87
C ASP A 52 -9.91 -3.69 6.57
N GLY A 53 -9.26 -4.82 6.89
CA GLY A 53 -9.82 -5.95 7.61
C GLY A 53 -10.12 -5.67 9.09
N ARG A 54 -9.51 -4.66 9.72
CA ARG A 54 -10.00 -4.16 11.02
C ARG A 54 -11.38 -3.48 10.92
N SER A 55 -11.80 -3.10 9.70
CA SER A 55 -13.17 -2.67 9.39
C SER A 55 -14.07 -3.82 8.93
N ALA A 56 -13.53 -5.00 8.62
CA ALA A 56 -14.27 -6.18 8.20
C ALA A 56 -13.96 -7.35 9.15
N VAL A 57 -14.68 -7.38 10.27
CA VAL A 57 -14.79 -8.58 11.11
C VAL A 57 -15.38 -9.70 10.23
N PRO A 58 -14.72 -10.87 10.12
CA PRO A 58 -15.36 -12.03 9.54
C PRO A 58 -16.39 -12.59 10.53
N HIS A 59 -17.66 -12.44 10.20
CA HIS A 59 -18.77 -13.28 10.67
C HIS A 59 -18.82 -14.58 9.86
#